data_AF-A0AB38A2E9-F1
#
_entry.id   AF-A0AB38A2E9-F1
#
_cell.length_a   1.000
_cell.length_b   1.000
_cell.length_c   1.000
_cell.angle_alpha   90.00
_cell.angle_beta   90.00
_cell.angle_gamma   90.00
#
_symmetry.space_group_name_H-M   'P 1'
#
loop_
_entity.id
_entity.type
_entity.pdbx_description
1 polymer ?
#
loop_
_entity_poly.entity_id
_entity_poly.type
_entity_poly.pdbx_seq_one_letter_code
_entity_poly.pdbx_strand_id
1 'polypeptide(L)' 'MNVDNNRGTPFDYSGSKIAVYFEVADIKGVKEIINNIGFIDEIEYLKYGFEVRIAIQQIPEIIRYFTQSNIAIHAAIPTR' A
#
# COMPACT_ATOMS: atom_id res chain seq x y z
N MET A 1 27.67 -5.18 5.07
CA MET A 1 26.96 -4.96 3.79
C MET A 1 26.42 -3.54 3.83
N ASN A 2 26.69 -2.73 2.80
CA ASN A 2 26.20 -1.34 2.74
C ASN A 2 24.67 -1.37 2.65
N VAL A 3 24.00 -1.08 3.77
CA VAL A 3 22.54 -1.17 3.91
C VAL A 3 21.82 -0.02 3.18
N ASP A 4 22.56 0.98 2.70
CA ASP A 4 22.00 2.22 2.12
C ASP A 4 21.71 2.16 0.61
N ASN A 5 22.24 1.18 -0.14
CA ASN A 5 22.08 1.14 -1.60
C ASN A 5 20.73 0.60 -2.10
N ASN A 6 19.90 0.07 -1.22
CA ASN A 6 18.64 -0.57 -1.59
C ASN A 6 17.41 0.29 -1.29
N ARG A 7 17.58 1.50 -0.74
CA ARG A 7 16.45 2.34 -0.34
C ARG A 7 15.51 2.63 -1.51
N GLY A 8 14.21 2.46 -1.30
CA GLY A 8 13.19 2.68 -2.34
C GLY A 8 13.17 1.64 -3.46
N THR A 9 13.94 0.54 -3.33
CA THR A 9 13.91 -0.59 -4.26
C THR A 9 13.06 -1.73 -3.70
N PRO A 10 12.67 -2.73 -4.51
CA PRO A 10 12.02 -3.95 -4.00
C PRO A 10 12.84 -4.74 -2.96
N PHE A 11 14.14 -4.46 -2.83
CA PHE A 11 15.04 -5.08 -1.83
C PHE A 11 15.26 -4.19 -0.60
N ASP A 12 14.50 -3.11 -0.47
CA ASP A 12 14.46 -2.31 0.75
C ASP A 12 13.64 -3.03 1.82
N TYR A 13 14.33 -3.58 2.81
CA TYR A 13 13.71 -4.20 3.98
C TYR A 13 13.74 -3.28 5.20
N SER A 14 14.01 -1.99 5.00
CA SER A 14 13.93 -1.03 6.08
C SER A 14 12.48 -0.86 6.56
N GLY A 15 12.29 -0.43 7.80
CA GLY A 15 10.99 -0.03 8.32
C GLY A 15 10.56 1.37 7.87
N SER A 16 11.29 2.00 6.93
CA SER A 16 10.99 3.34 6.46
C SER A 16 9.68 3.34 5.68
N LYS A 17 8.72 4.14 6.16
CA LYS A 17 7.38 4.24 5.56
C LYS A 17 7.30 5.40 4.57
N ILE A 18 6.72 5.11 3.41
CA ILE A 18 6.42 6.05 2.34
C ILE A 18 4.91 6.15 2.16
N ALA A 19 4.44 7.24 1.56
CA ALA A 19 3.06 7.37 1.15
C ALA A 19 2.86 6.65 -0.19
N VAL A 20 1.83 5.80 -0.26
CA VAL A 20 1.49 5.05 -1.47
C VAL A 20 0.00 5.19 -1.75
N TYR A 21 -0.31 5.69 -2.93
CA TYR A 21 -1.66 5.75 -3.46
C TYR A 21 -2.00 4.46 -4.22
N PHE A 22 -3.13 3.86 -3.89
CA PHE A 22 -3.71 2.73 -4.59
C PHE A 22 -4.99 3.17 -5.29
N GLU A 23 -5.01 3.08 -6.62
CA GLU A 23 -6.19 3.36 -7.42
C GLU A 23 -7.10 2.14 -7.47
N VAL A 24 -8.35 2.32 -7.07
CA VAL A 24 -9.36 1.26 -7.02
C VAL A 24 -10.74 1.80 -7.42
N ALA A 25 -11.54 0.99 -8.10
CA ALA A 25 -12.93 1.35 -8.40
C ALA A 25 -13.86 1.16 -7.18
N ASP A 26 -13.60 0.15 -6.34
CA ASP A 26 -14.46 -0.22 -5.22
C ASP A 26 -13.95 0.28 -3.86
N ILE A 27 -14.17 1.56 -3.59
CA ILE A 27 -13.82 2.17 -2.29
C ILE A 27 -14.62 1.57 -1.12
N LYS A 28 -15.84 1.07 -1.36
CA LYS A 28 -16.66 0.50 -0.30
C LYS A 28 -16.07 -0.82 0.18
N GLY A 29 -15.75 -1.73 -0.74
CA GLY A 29 -15.05 -2.97 -0.42
C GLY A 29 -13.72 -2.71 0.26
N VAL A 30 -12.96 -1.70 -0.19
CA VAL A 30 -11.68 -1.34 0.44
C VAL A 30 -11.84 -1.03 1.92
N LYS A 31 -12.85 -0.23 2.30
CA LYS A 31 -13.10 0.16 3.71
C LYS A 31 -13.36 -1.04 4.62
N GLU A 32 -14.00 -2.09 4.10
CA GLU A 32 -14.31 -3.29 4.88
C GLU A 32 -13.05 -4.13 5.17
N ILE A 33 -12.10 -4.15 4.23
CA ILE A 33 -10.90 -4.99 4.30
C ILE A 33 -9.77 -4.27 5.03
N ILE A 34 -9.57 -2.99 4.73
CA ILE A 34 -8.36 -2.27 5.13
C ILE A 34 -8.22 -2.12 6.64
N ASN A 35 -9.33 -2.10 7.37
CA ASN A 35 -9.36 -2.08 8.84
C ASN A 35 -8.78 -3.37 9.46
N ASN A 36 -8.67 -4.46 8.70
CA ASN A 36 -8.08 -5.72 9.16
C ASN A 36 -6.57 -5.80 8.93
N ILE A 37 -5.97 -4.78 8.31
CA ILE A 37 -4.55 -4.77 7.94
C ILE A 37 -3.76 -3.98 8.99
N GLY A 38 -3.20 -4.68 9.98
CA GLY A 38 -2.61 -4.07 11.17
C GLY A 38 -1.28 -3.31 10.98
N PHE A 39 -0.70 -3.30 9.78
CA PHE A 39 0.56 -2.59 9.50
C PHE A 39 0.37 -1.21 8.84
N ILE A 40 -0.86 -0.85 8.51
CA ILE A 40 -1.21 0.47 7.96
C ILE A 40 -1.30 1.46 9.12
N ASP A 41 -0.55 2.55 9.04
CA ASP A 41 -0.60 3.60 10.07
C ASP A 41 -1.71 4.61 9.79
N GLU A 42 -1.64 5.24 8.62
CA GLU A 42 -2.52 6.32 8.19
C GLU A 42 -3.21 5.91 6.90
N ILE A 43 -4.47 6.31 6.77
CA ILE A 43 -5.27 6.08 5.57
C ILE A 43 -6.06 7.33 5.21
N GLU A 44 -5.94 7.75 3.95
CA GLU A 44 -6.76 8.80 3.35
C GLU A 44 -7.56 8.21 2.19
N TYR A 45 -8.88 8.35 2.23
CA TYR A 45 -9.75 7.92 1.13
C TYR A 45 -9.94 9.06 0.13
N LEU A 46 -9.65 8.79 -1.13
CA LEU A 46 -9.77 9.72 -2.24
C LEU A 46 -10.88 9.27 -3.19
N LYS A 47 -11.20 10.11 -4.19
CA LYS A 47 -12.31 9.85 -5.12
C LYS A 47 -12.19 8.52 -5.88
N TYR A 48 -10.96 8.12 -6.22
CA TYR A 48 -10.67 6.95 -7.06
C TYR A 48 -9.66 5.99 -6.43
N GLY A 49 -9.44 6.10 -5.13
CA GLY A 49 -8.43 5.30 -4.48
C GLY A 49 -8.28 5.64 -3.02
N PHE A 50 -7.18 5.17 -2.44
CA PHE A 50 -6.80 5.49 -1.07
C PHE A 50 -5.28 5.62 -0.99
N GLU A 51 -4.82 6.49 -0.11
CA GLU A 51 -3.41 6.65 0.22
C GLU A 51 -3.14 6.04 1.59
N VAL A 52 -2.03 5.31 1.73
CA VAL A 52 -1.57 4.74 3.00
C VAL A 52 -0.10 5.02 3.25
N ARG A 53 0.29 5.09 4.52
CA ARG A 53 1.70 5.08 4.94
C ARG A 53 2.15 3.67 5.29
N ILE A 54 3.00 3.10 4.44
CA ILE A 54 3.52 1.73 4.57
C ILE A 54 4.98 1.66 4.12
N ALA A 55 5.67 0.61 4.55
CA ALA A 55 7.00 0.29 4.03
C ALA A 55 6.88 -0.35 2.64
N ILE A 56 7.87 -0.16 1.77
CA ILE A 56 7.77 -0.54 0.35
C ILE A 56 7.54 -2.04 0.15
N GLN A 57 8.10 -2.88 1.02
CA GLN A 57 7.90 -4.33 1.08
C GLN A 57 6.47 -4.74 1.44
N GLN A 58 5.66 -3.83 1.96
CA GLN A 58 4.25 -4.08 2.31
C GLN A 58 3.31 -3.78 1.13
N ILE A 59 3.76 -3.07 0.08
CA ILE A 59 2.95 -2.80 -1.13
C ILE A 59 2.45 -4.11 -1.77
N PRO A 60 3.28 -5.15 -1.96
CA PRO A 60 2.79 -6.43 -2.49
C PRO A 60 1.76 -7.13 -1.60
N GLU A 61 1.83 -6.96 -0.27
CA GLU A 61 0.84 -7.55 0.64
C GLU A 61 -0.52 -6.88 0.48
N ILE A 62 -0.54 -5.55 0.39
CA ILE A 62 -1.74 -4.79 0.06
C ILE A 62 -2.38 -5.33 -1.24
N ILE A 63 -1.58 -5.50 -2.29
CA ILE A 63 -2.06 -6.02 -3.57
C ILE A 63 -2.66 -7.42 -3.42
N ARG A 64 -2.00 -8.31 -2.67
CA ARG A 64 -2.51 -9.67 -2.40
C ARG A 64 -3.84 -9.65 -1.65
N TYR A 65 -3.95 -8.88 -0.58
CA TYR A 65 -5.19 -8.80 0.21
C TYR A 65 -6.37 -8.36 -0.65
N PHE A 66 -6.20 -7.27 -1.41
CA PHE A 66 -7.28 -6.77 -2.26
C PHE A 66 -7.64 -7.74 -3.39
N THR A 67 -6.64 -8.40 -3.99
CA THR A 67 -6.90 -9.42 -5.04
C THR A 67 -7.68 -10.61 -4.49
N GLN A 68 -7.35 -11.10 -3.28
CA GLN A 68 -8.06 -12.20 -2.62
C GLN A 68 -9.52 -11.83 -2.29
N SER A 69 -9.78 -10.56 -2.06
CA SER A 69 -11.13 -10.03 -1.84
C SER A 69 -11.83 -9.56 -3.11
N ASN A 70 -11.31 -9.92 -4.29
CA ASN A 70 -11.86 -9.56 -5.60
C ASN A 70 -11.99 -8.04 -5.84
N ILE A 71 -11.07 -7.26 -5.26
CA ILE A 71 -10.94 -5.82 -5.48
C ILE A 71 -9.77 -5.60 -6.44
N ALA A 72 -10.10 -5.04 -7.61
CA ALA A 72 -9.11 -4.69 -8.62
C ALA A 72 -8.35 -3.43 -8.21
N ILE A 73 -7.02 -3.50 -8.27
CA ILE A 73 -6.11 -2.36 -8.15
C ILE A 73 -5.66 -1.97 -9.56
N HIS A 74 -5.91 -0.72 -9.93
CA HIS A 74 -5.55 -0.17 -11.24
C HIS A 74 -4.14 0.42 -11.25
N ALA A 75 -3.69 0.95 -10.10
CA ALA A 75 -2.35 1.50 -9.94
C ALA A 75 -1.90 1.45 -8.48
N ALA A 76 -0.59 1.35 -8.27
CA ALA A 76 0.08 1.55 -6.99
C ALA A 76 1.23 2.55 -7.20
N ILE A 77 1.09 3.74 -6.65
CA ILE A 77 1.93 4.91 -6.97
C ILE A 77 2.54 5.46 -5.68
N PRO A 78 3.86 5.40 -5.50
CA PRO A 78 4.53 6.15 -4.44
C PRO A 78 4.31 7.65 -4.63
N THR A 79 3.80 8.34 -3.60
CA THR A 79 3.44 9.77 -3.70
C THR A 79 4.41 10.67 -2.94
N ARG A 80 4.96 10.23 -1.80
CA ARG A 80 5.91 11.00 -0.96
C ARG A 80 6.82 10.12 -0.10
#